data_AF-A0A2E9AJD9-F1
#
_entry.id   AF-A0A2E9AJD9-F1
#
_cell.length_a   1.000
_cell.length_b   1.000
_cell.length_c   1.000
_cell.angle_alpha   90.00
_cell.angle_beta   90.00
_cell.angle_gamma   90.00
#
_symmetry.space_group_name_H-M   'P 1'
#
loop_
_entity.id
_entity.type
_entity.pdbx_description
1 polymer ?
#
loop_
_entity_poly.entity_id
_entity_poly.type
_entity_poly.pdbx_seq_one_letter_code
_entity_poly.pdbx_strand_id
1 'polypeptide(L)'
;MNAERTLRTSRAQTALATNSVLRNTYMLLSLTLLFSAVVAGTAMALNAPHPGLIITLVGYFGLLFAVEKTKNSAMGLVSVFALTGFMGYTIGPILNLYINNFSNGTEIVMLALGGTGTIFLGMSAYALASGKRFNQWAGMLFMGILVAFVMSIIAVVFSIPALSMAVSALFVLLMSGLIVYQTGEIVHGGETNYITATVTLFVTIYNLFLSLLQLLGVFMGEE
;
A
#
# COMPACT_ATOMS: atom_id res chain seq x y z
N MET A 1 22.38 36.76 20.11
CA MET A 1 22.69 35.46 20.74
C MET A 1 21.44 34.66 21.16
N ASN A 2 20.36 35.28 21.66
CA ASN A 2 19.14 34.53 22.08
C ASN A 2 18.27 34.06 20.92
N ALA A 3 18.08 34.87 19.86
CA ALA A 3 17.26 34.50 18.69
C ALA A 3 17.83 33.30 17.91
N GLU A 4 19.16 33.22 17.77
CA GLU A 4 19.82 32.07 17.11
C GLU A 4 19.69 30.77 17.91
N ARG A 5 19.70 30.84 19.26
CA ARG A 5 19.42 29.68 20.11
C ARG A 5 17.97 29.22 19.93
N THR A 6 17.00 30.13 19.95
CA THR A 6 15.57 29.79 19.75
C THR A 6 15.32 29.17 18.38
N LEU A 7 15.93 29.69 17.31
CA LEU A 7 15.80 29.14 15.95
C LEU A 7 16.45 27.76 15.81
N ARG A 8 17.59 27.52 16.45
CA ARG A 8 18.25 26.20 16.46
C ARG A 8 17.43 25.17 17.24
N THR A 9 16.86 25.55 18.39
CA THR A 9 15.99 24.67 19.18
C THR A 9 14.70 24.32 18.43
N SER A 10 14.06 25.29 17.76
CA SER A 10 12.86 25.03 16.95
C SER A 10 13.13 24.09 15.77
N ARG A 11 14.21 24.30 15.01
CA ARG A 11 14.62 23.37 13.94
C ARG A 11 14.90 21.95 14.45
N ALA A 12 15.57 21.83 15.60
CA ALA A 12 15.85 20.54 16.21
C ALA A 12 14.56 19.81 16.62
N GLN A 13 13.59 20.53 17.22
CA GLN A 13 12.29 19.96 17.58
C GLN A 13 11.49 19.49 16.36
N THR A 14 11.46 20.27 15.27
CA THR A 14 10.80 19.86 14.02
C THR A 14 11.47 18.61 13.42
N ALA A 15 12.80 18.56 13.36
CA ALA A 15 13.51 17.40 12.84
C ALA A 15 13.28 16.12 13.67
N LEU A 16 13.21 16.24 15.00
CA LEU A 16 12.90 15.13 15.90
C LEU A 16 11.47 14.62 15.70
N ALA A 17 10.49 15.53 15.54
CA ALA A 17 9.11 15.17 15.28
C ALA A 17 8.98 14.41 13.95
N THR A 18 9.57 14.91 12.86
CA THR A 18 9.58 14.24 11.55
C THR A 18 10.20 12.84 11.62
N ASN A 19 11.36 12.70 12.29
CA ASN A 19 12.02 11.41 12.42
C ASN A 19 11.16 10.39 13.20
N SER A 20 10.43 10.86 14.22
CA SER A 20 9.51 10.02 14.98
C SER A 20 8.32 9.52 14.15
N VAL A 21 7.73 10.37 13.30
CA VAL A 21 6.63 9.98 12.40
C VAL A 21 7.13 8.95 11.40
N LEU A 22 8.30 9.16 10.80
CA LEU A 22 8.92 8.21 9.88
C LEU A 22 9.09 6.85 10.57
N ARG A 23 9.82 6.80 11.68
CA ARG A 23 10.09 5.55 12.40
C ARG A 23 8.79 4.82 12.79
N ASN A 24 7.82 5.54 13.36
CA ASN A 24 6.56 4.95 13.79
C ASN A 24 5.73 4.43 12.60
N THR A 25 5.76 5.15 11.47
CA THR A 25 5.09 4.72 10.23
C THR A 25 5.68 3.40 9.74
N TYR A 26 7.00 3.31 9.58
CA TYR A 26 7.65 2.09 9.08
C TYR A 26 7.53 0.92 10.07
N MET A 27 7.53 1.19 11.38
CA MET A 27 7.28 0.15 12.40
C MET A 27 5.84 -0.36 12.35
N LEU A 28 4.84 0.52 12.30
CA LEU A 28 3.44 0.09 12.22
C LEU A 28 3.17 -0.61 10.88
N LEU A 29 3.71 -0.09 9.77
CA LEU A 29 3.59 -0.67 8.44
C LEU A 29 4.17 -2.09 8.37
N SER A 30 5.37 -2.32 8.93
CA SER A 30 5.96 -3.66 8.93
C SER A 30 5.14 -4.65 9.76
N LEU A 31 4.63 -4.23 10.92
CA LEU A 31 3.74 -5.05 11.74
C LEU A 31 2.42 -5.38 11.02
N THR A 32 1.83 -4.42 10.32
CA THR A 32 0.56 -4.64 9.60
C THR A 32 0.74 -5.50 8.36
N LEU A 33 1.87 -5.38 7.65
CA LEU A 33 2.21 -6.29 6.54
C LEU A 33 2.43 -7.72 7.03
N LEU A 34 3.17 -7.92 8.12
CA LEU A 34 3.36 -9.24 8.73
C LEU A 34 2.03 -9.83 9.19
N PHE A 35 1.20 -9.03 9.88
CA PHE A 35 -0.13 -9.45 10.29
C PHE A 35 -1.01 -9.84 9.08
N SER A 36 -1.04 -9.00 8.05
CA SER A 36 -1.77 -9.28 6.81
C SER A 36 -1.28 -10.56 6.12
N ALA A 37 0.03 -10.83 6.12
CA ALA A 37 0.61 -12.05 5.57
C ALA A 37 0.20 -13.30 6.37
N VAL A 38 0.20 -13.22 7.70
CA VAL A 38 -0.31 -14.31 8.56
C VAL A 38 -1.79 -14.56 8.27
N VAL A 39 -2.61 -13.50 8.22
CA VAL A 39 -4.05 -13.65 7.93
C VAL A 39 -4.27 -14.25 6.53
N ALA A 40 -3.54 -13.79 5.52
CA ALA A 40 -3.60 -14.35 4.18
C ALA A 40 -3.23 -15.84 4.18
N GLY A 41 -2.14 -16.23 4.84
CA GLY A 41 -1.73 -17.63 5.00
C GLY A 41 -2.77 -18.49 5.72
N THR A 42 -3.41 -17.97 6.77
CA THR A 42 -4.51 -18.69 7.45
C THR A 42 -5.73 -18.83 6.55
N ALA A 43 -6.10 -17.79 5.78
CA ALA A 43 -7.20 -17.85 4.84
C ALA A 43 -6.94 -18.85 3.70
N MET A 44 -5.69 -18.95 3.23
CA MET A 44 -5.27 -19.95 2.27
C MET A 44 -5.38 -21.37 2.83
N ALA A 45 -4.85 -21.60 4.05
CA ALA A 45 -4.86 -22.91 4.70
C ALA A 45 -6.28 -23.40 5.01
N LEU A 46 -7.19 -22.49 5.34
CA LEU A 46 -8.60 -22.80 5.60
C LEU A 46 -9.46 -22.89 4.34
N ASN A 47 -8.88 -22.65 3.15
CA ASN A 47 -9.61 -22.50 1.89
C ASN A 47 -10.83 -21.59 2.04
N ALA A 48 -10.63 -20.44 2.71
CA ALA A 48 -11.70 -19.52 3.01
C ALA A 48 -12.36 -19.03 1.71
N PRO A 49 -13.70 -18.93 1.65
CA PRO A 49 -14.37 -18.42 0.47
C PRO A 49 -14.05 -16.93 0.27
N HIS A 50 -13.90 -16.51 -0.98
CA HIS A 50 -13.71 -15.10 -1.29
C HIS A 50 -14.97 -14.33 -0.86
N PRO A 51 -14.84 -13.26 -0.04
CA PRO A 51 -16.01 -12.57 0.53
C PRO A 51 -16.91 -11.89 -0.52
N GLY A 52 -16.55 -11.90 -1.80
CA GLY A 52 -17.36 -11.34 -2.88
C GLY A 52 -17.22 -9.82 -2.98
N LEU A 53 -17.26 -9.30 -4.21
CA LEU A 53 -16.86 -7.94 -4.58
C LEU A 53 -17.53 -6.84 -3.73
N ILE A 54 -18.83 -6.96 -3.46
CA ILE A 54 -19.59 -5.97 -2.69
C ILE A 54 -19.10 -5.92 -1.23
N ILE A 55 -18.89 -7.08 -0.60
CA ILE A 55 -18.43 -7.13 0.80
C ILE A 55 -16.99 -6.65 0.88
N THR A 56 -16.13 -6.96 -0.09
CA THR A 56 -14.77 -6.40 -0.16
C THR A 56 -14.79 -4.88 -0.26
N LEU A 57 -15.59 -4.30 -1.15
CA LEU A 57 -15.68 -2.84 -1.29
C LEU A 57 -16.25 -2.18 -0.04
N VAL A 58 -17.38 -2.67 0.48
CA VAL A 58 -18.03 -2.10 1.67
C VAL A 58 -17.14 -2.24 2.90
N GLY A 59 -16.52 -3.41 3.10
CA GLY A 59 -15.59 -3.65 4.19
C GLY A 59 -14.35 -2.76 4.08
N TYR A 60 -13.75 -2.66 2.90
CA TYR A 60 -12.58 -1.82 2.66
C TYR A 60 -12.86 -0.33 2.91
N PHE A 61 -13.88 0.24 2.27
CA PHE A 61 -14.22 1.65 2.46
C PHE A 61 -14.76 1.94 3.87
N GLY A 62 -15.52 1.02 4.45
CA GLY A 62 -16.01 1.14 5.82
C GLY A 62 -14.88 1.17 6.85
N LEU A 63 -13.88 0.29 6.69
CA LEU A 63 -12.69 0.26 7.56
C LEU A 63 -11.77 1.45 7.31
N LEU A 64 -11.62 1.91 6.07
CA LEU A 64 -10.90 3.16 5.77
C LEU A 64 -11.54 4.37 6.48
N PHE A 65 -12.86 4.47 6.44
CA PHE A 65 -13.58 5.53 7.17
C PHE A 65 -13.41 5.40 8.69
N ALA A 66 -13.44 4.17 9.22
CA ALA A 66 -13.18 3.91 10.64
C ALA A 66 -11.76 4.35 11.05
N VAL A 67 -10.74 4.04 10.25
CA VAL A 67 -9.37 4.52 10.45
C VAL A 67 -9.32 6.04 10.44
N GLU A 68 -9.87 6.69 9.41
CA GLU A 68 -9.84 8.14 9.28
C GLU A 68 -10.52 8.85 10.46
N LYS A 69 -11.59 8.27 11.00
CA LYS A 69 -12.28 8.77 12.21
C LYS A 69 -11.50 8.52 13.50
N THR A 70 -10.68 7.47 13.56
CA THR A 70 -9.97 7.04 14.79
C THR A 70 -8.48 7.33 14.80
N LYS A 71 -7.92 7.92 13.73
CA LYS A 71 -6.48 8.17 13.53
C LYS A 71 -5.80 9.03 14.62
N ASN A 72 -6.57 9.80 15.39
CA ASN A 72 -6.04 10.64 16.48
C ASN A 72 -6.19 9.99 17.87
N SER A 73 -6.52 8.69 17.92
CA SER A 73 -6.76 7.92 19.15
C SER A 73 -6.04 6.57 19.10
N ALA A 74 -5.88 5.92 20.26
CA ALA A 74 -5.39 4.53 20.34
C ALA A 74 -6.26 3.54 19.54
N MET A 75 -7.55 3.85 19.37
CA MET A 75 -8.45 3.09 18.49
C MET A 75 -8.01 3.09 17.03
N GLY A 76 -7.22 4.08 16.60
CA GLY A 76 -6.65 4.10 15.26
C GLY A 76 -5.78 2.88 14.97
N LEU A 77 -4.98 2.40 15.94
CA LEU A 77 -4.17 1.19 15.74
C LEU A 77 -5.06 -0.03 15.50
N VAL A 78 -6.11 -0.19 16.30
CA VAL A 78 -7.07 -1.30 16.14
C VAL A 78 -7.73 -1.23 14.77
N SER A 79 -8.16 -0.05 14.32
CA SER A 79 -8.76 0.14 13.00
C SER A 79 -7.79 -0.20 11.87
N VAL A 80 -6.50 0.15 12.00
CA VAL A 80 -5.46 -0.19 11.01
C VAL A 80 -5.26 -1.71 10.95
N PHE A 81 -5.14 -2.38 12.10
CA PHE A 81 -5.03 -3.84 12.12
C PHE A 81 -6.30 -4.50 11.58
N ALA A 82 -7.49 -4.00 11.89
CA ALA A 82 -8.74 -4.50 11.31
C ALA A 82 -8.77 -4.35 9.78
N LEU A 83 -8.40 -3.17 9.26
CA LEU A 83 -8.28 -2.92 7.82
C LEU A 83 -7.27 -3.87 7.16
N THR A 84 -6.06 -3.94 7.69
CA THR A 84 -4.97 -4.74 7.11
C THR A 84 -5.23 -6.24 7.21
N GLY A 85 -5.85 -6.71 8.31
CA GLY A 85 -6.31 -8.08 8.45
C GLY A 85 -7.43 -8.43 7.48
N PHE A 86 -8.42 -7.55 7.32
CA PHE A 86 -9.47 -7.74 6.32
C PHE A 86 -8.88 -7.84 4.91
N MET A 87 -7.95 -6.96 4.56
CA MET A 87 -7.25 -6.99 3.28
C MET A 87 -6.43 -8.27 3.09
N GLY A 88 -5.71 -8.72 4.12
CA GLY A 88 -5.01 -10.02 4.11
C GLY A 88 -5.95 -11.21 3.90
N TYR A 89 -7.10 -11.21 4.58
CA TYR A 89 -8.13 -12.23 4.39
C TYR A 89 -8.64 -12.26 2.95
N THR A 90 -8.83 -11.10 2.33
CA THR A 90 -9.33 -11.02 0.94
C THR A 90 -8.31 -11.47 -0.09
N ILE A 91 -7.00 -11.32 0.18
CA ILE A 91 -5.92 -11.80 -0.66
C ILE A 91 -5.79 -13.33 -0.61
N GLY A 92 -6.00 -13.97 0.55
CA GLY A 92 -5.76 -15.42 0.69
C GLY A 92 -6.43 -16.28 -0.41
N PRO A 93 -7.74 -16.12 -0.69
CA PRO A 93 -8.41 -16.80 -1.78
C PRO A 93 -7.83 -16.47 -3.17
N ILE A 94 -7.40 -15.22 -3.38
CA ILE A 94 -6.73 -14.81 -4.63
C ILE A 94 -5.42 -15.59 -4.78
N LEU A 95 -4.60 -15.70 -3.74
CA LEU A 95 -3.36 -16.48 -3.79
C LEU A 95 -3.61 -17.96 -4.09
N ASN A 96 -4.64 -18.55 -3.47
CA ASN A 96 -5.04 -19.92 -3.79
C ASN A 96 -5.44 -20.08 -5.26
N LEU A 97 -6.09 -19.09 -5.88
CA LEU A 97 -6.40 -19.16 -7.31
C LEU A 97 -5.11 -19.24 -8.15
N TYR A 98 -4.09 -18.41 -7.87
CA TYR A 98 -2.83 -18.47 -8.61
C TYR A 98 -2.06 -19.77 -8.36
N ILE A 99 -2.02 -20.26 -7.13
CA ILE A 99 -1.29 -21.50 -6.78
C ILE A 99 -1.97 -22.74 -7.39
N ASN A 100 -3.30 -22.76 -7.49
CA ASN A 100 -4.02 -23.91 -8.05
C ASN A 100 -4.17 -23.84 -9.57
N ASN A 101 -4.17 -22.64 -10.17
CA ASN A 101 -4.35 -22.49 -11.62
C ASN A 101 -3.03 -22.57 -12.40
N PHE A 102 -1.88 -22.29 -11.78
CA PHE A 102 -0.58 -22.34 -12.43
C PHE A 102 0.32 -23.34 -11.72
N SER A 103 1.03 -24.17 -12.50
CA SER A 103 1.99 -25.14 -11.96
C SER A 103 3.14 -24.47 -11.19
N ASN A 104 3.52 -23.26 -11.61
CA ASN A 104 4.51 -22.40 -10.96
C ASN A 104 3.89 -21.27 -10.11
N GLY A 105 2.62 -21.40 -9.69
CA GLY A 105 1.90 -20.32 -9.01
C GLY A 105 2.54 -19.82 -7.70
N THR A 106 3.21 -20.70 -6.94
CA THR A 106 3.94 -20.29 -5.73
C THR A 106 5.15 -19.41 -6.06
N GLU A 107 5.86 -19.70 -7.14
CA GLU A 107 6.99 -18.88 -7.60
C GLU A 107 6.52 -17.48 -8.01
N ILE A 108 5.41 -17.40 -8.76
CA ILE A 108 4.79 -16.13 -9.17
C ILE A 108 4.42 -15.28 -7.95
N VAL A 109 3.81 -15.88 -6.92
CA VAL A 109 3.45 -15.17 -5.68
C VAL A 109 4.70 -14.67 -4.95
N MET A 110 5.73 -15.50 -4.82
CA MET A 110 6.99 -15.13 -4.16
C MET A 110 7.72 -14.03 -4.91
N LEU A 111 7.74 -14.08 -6.24
CA LEU A 111 8.35 -13.06 -7.09
C LEU A 111 7.56 -11.74 -7.01
N ALA A 112 6.23 -11.79 -7.00
CA ALA A 112 5.39 -10.60 -6.82
C ALA A 112 5.63 -9.94 -5.44
N LEU A 113 5.72 -10.74 -4.37
CA LEU A 113 6.03 -10.24 -3.03
C LEU A 113 7.44 -9.62 -2.98
N GLY A 114 8.44 -10.32 -3.50
CA GLY A 114 9.82 -9.84 -3.56
C GLY A 114 9.99 -8.57 -4.40
N GLY A 115 9.33 -8.51 -5.55
CA GLY A 115 9.29 -7.34 -6.42
C GLY A 115 8.63 -6.14 -5.75
N THR A 116 7.50 -6.36 -5.07
CA THR A 116 6.81 -5.31 -4.30
C THR A 116 7.69 -4.76 -3.19
N GLY A 117 8.32 -5.65 -2.41
CA GLY A 117 9.25 -5.25 -1.34
C GLY A 117 10.45 -4.48 -1.87
N THR A 118 11.02 -4.93 -2.99
CA THR A 118 12.16 -4.26 -3.64
C THR A 118 11.78 -2.88 -4.15
N ILE A 119 10.64 -2.75 -4.84
CA ILE A 119 10.15 -1.46 -5.33
C ILE A 119 9.83 -0.53 -4.17
N PHE A 120 9.16 -1.01 -3.13
CA PHE A 120 8.86 -0.20 -1.95
C PHE A 120 10.12 0.33 -1.29
N LEU A 121 11.07 -0.55 -0.96
CA LEU A 121 12.33 -0.15 -0.33
C LEU A 121 13.13 0.78 -1.25
N GLY A 122 13.21 0.50 -2.55
CA GLY A 122 13.93 1.31 -3.52
C GLY A 122 13.33 2.71 -3.68
N MET A 123 12.01 2.81 -3.82
CA MET A 123 11.31 4.09 -3.97
C MET A 123 11.31 4.91 -2.68
N SER A 124 11.14 4.27 -1.53
CA SER A 124 11.29 4.91 -0.22
C SER A 124 12.72 5.41 0.01
N ALA A 125 13.74 4.60 -0.29
CA ALA A 125 15.14 5.00 -0.19
C ALA A 125 15.47 6.16 -1.13
N TYR A 126 14.96 6.12 -2.36
CA TYR A 126 15.09 7.22 -3.31
C TYR A 126 14.49 8.52 -2.77
N ALA A 127 13.27 8.48 -2.23
CA ALA A 127 12.62 9.66 -1.64
C ALA A 127 13.45 10.24 -0.48
N LEU A 128 13.93 9.38 0.42
CA LEU A 128 14.78 9.76 1.56
C LEU A 128 16.12 10.37 1.11
N ALA A 129 16.79 9.76 0.12
CA ALA A 129 18.09 10.20 -0.37
C ALA A 129 18.00 11.46 -1.25
N SER A 130 16.89 11.66 -1.96
CA SER A 130 16.73 12.77 -2.91
C SER A 130 16.71 14.14 -2.23
N GLY A 131 16.22 14.22 -0.98
CA GLY A 131 15.98 15.49 -0.28
C GLY A 131 15.00 16.44 -1.00
N LYS A 132 14.25 15.96 -2.00
CA LYS A 132 13.29 16.74 -2.78
C LYS A 132 11.89 16.63 -2.19
N ARG A 133 11.13 17.72 -2.28
CA ARG A 133 9.69 17.72 -2.01
C ARG A 133 8.94 17.36 -3.29
N PHE A 134 8.00 16.41 -3.20
CA PHE A 134 7.22 15.92 -4.34
C PHE A 134 5.79 16.47 -4.38
N ASN A 135 5.52 17.61 -3.73
CA ASN A 135 4.17 18.17 -3.62
C ASN A 135 3.47 18.36 -4.98
N GLN A 136 4.21 18.66 -6.05
CA GLN A 136 3.69 18.80 -7.41
C GLN A 136 3.08 17.51 -7.96
N TRP A 137 3.46 16.35 -7.41
CA TRP A 137 2.97 15.04 -7.85
C TRP A 137 1.59 14.72 -7.26
N ALA A 138 1.14 15.43 -6.21
CA ALA A 138 -0.12 15.15 -5.54
C ALA A 138 -1.31 15.14 -6.51
N GLY A 139 -1.44 16.19 -7.34
CA GLY A 139 -2.54 16.31 -8.31
C GLY A 139 -2.47 15.24 -9.41
N MET A 140 -1.27 14.98 -9.93
CA MET A 140 -1.04 13.96 -10.96
C MET A 140 -1.35 12.55 -10.43
N LEU A 141 -0.88 12.22 -9.24
CA LEU A 141 -1.12 10.91 -8.60
C LEU A 141 -2.60 10.73 -8.28
N PHE A 142 -3.27 11.75 -7.73
CA PHE A 142 -4.70 11.69 -7.46
C PHE A 142 -5.51 11.44 -8.74
N MET A 143 -5.27 12.23 -9.78
CA MET A 143 -5.97 12.07 -11.06
C MET A 143 -5.66 10.71 -11.70
N GLY A 144 -4.39 10.31 -11.72
CA GLY A 144 -3.94 9.03 -12.29
C GLY A 144 -4.57 7.83 -11.59
N ILE A 145 -4.60 7.82 -10.25
CA ILE A 145 -5.20 6.75 -9.46
C ILE A 145 -6.71 6.69 -9.69
N LEU A 146 -7.39 7.84 -9.76
CA LEU A 146 -8.83 7.88 -10.05
C LEU A 146 -9.14 7.31 -11.44
N VAL A 147 -8.38 7.72 -12.46
CA VAL A 147 -8.55 7.20 -13.82
C VAL A 147 -8.24 5.70 -13.88
N ALA A 148 -7.14 5.25 -13.27
CA ALA A 148 -6.79 3.82 -13.20
C ALA A 148 -7.87 3.00 -12.48
N PHE A 149 -8.45 3.55 -11.41
CA PHE A 149 -9.54 2.91 -10.67
C PHE A 149 -10.79 2.76 -11.54
N VAL A 150 -11.22 3.80 -12.26
CA VAL A 150 -12.35 3.69 -13.20
C VAL A 150 -12.06 2.68 -14.31
N MET A 151 -10.85 2.69 -14.87
CA MET A 151 -10.46 1.70 -15.88
C MET A 151 -10.46 0.27 -15.33
N SER A 152 -10.07 0.07 -14.06
CA SER A 152 -10.13 -1.24 -13.42
C SER A 152 -11.56 -1.79 -13.33
N ILE A 153 -12.54 -0.93 -13.03
CA ILE A 153 -13.95 -1.32 -12.98
C ILE A 153 -14.43 -1.70 -14.38
N ILE A 154 -14.09 -0.91 -15.40
CA ILE A 154 -14.41 -1.20 -16.80
C ILE A 154 -13.79 -2.54 -17.22
N ALA A 155 -12.51 -2.78 -16.88
CA ALA A 155 -11.82 -4.03 -17.21
C ALA A 155 -12.53 -5.26 -16.63
N VAL A 156 -13.01 -5.17 -15.39
CA VAL A 156 -13.75 -6.25 -14.73
C VAL A 156 -15.14 -6.44 -15.33
N VAL A 157 -15.93 -5.37 -15.51
CA VAL A 157 -17.31 -5.44 -16.02
C VAL A 157 -17.38 -5.98 -17.45
N PHE A 158 -16.45 -5.55 -18.31
CA PHE A 158 -16.39 -5.99 -19.70
C PHE A 158 -15.46 -7.19 -19.92
N SER A 159 -14.78 -7.68 -18.87
CA SER A 159 -13.86 -8.82 -18.92
C SER A 159 -12.80 -8.71 -20.03
N ILE A 160 -12.19 -7.53 -20.20
CA ILE A 160 -11.21 -7.26 -21.27
C ILE A 160 -9.79 -7.53 -20.75
N PRO A 161 -9.13 -8.65 -21.13
CA PRO A 161 -7.85 -9.04 -20.53
C PRO A 161 -6.73 -8.03 -20.80
N ALA A 162 -6.66 -7.51 -22.03
CA ALA A 162 -5.67 -6.51 -22.42
C ALA A 162 -5.78 -5.20 -21.60
N LEU A 163 -7.00 -4.78 -21.29
CA LEU A 163 -7.23 -3.59 -20.47
C LEU A 163 -6.79 -3.86 -19.02
N SER A 164 -7.04 -5.04 -18.47
CA SER A 164 -6.63 -5.39 -17.11
C SER A 164 -5.10 -5.41 -16.96
N MET A 165 -4.36 -5.88 -17.97
CA MET A 165 -2.90 -5.79 -17.99
C MET A 165 -2.41 -4.34 -18.01
N ALA A 166 -2.99 -3.52 -18.90
CA ALA A 166 -2.62 -2.11 -19.01
C ALA A 166 -2.89 -1.35 -17.69
N VAL A 167 -4.02 -1.62 -17.04
CA VAL A 167 -4.36 -1.07 -15.72
C VAL A 167 -3.36 -1.53 -14.67
N SER A 168 -2.97 -2.81 -14.66
CA SER A 168 -1.98 -3.33 -13.71
C SER A 168 -0.62 -2.65 -13.89
N ALA A 169 -0.14 -2.50 -15.12
CA ALA A 169 1.11 -1.79 -15.41
C ALA A 169 1.05 -0.31 -14.96
N LEU A 170 -0.10 0.35 -15.19
CA LEU A 170 -0.32 1.71 -14.72
C LEU A 170 -0.32 1.80 -13.19
N PHE A 171 -0.97 0.86 -12.49
CA PHE A 171 -0.95 0.80 -11.03
C PHE A 171 0.47 0.58 -10.49
N VAL A 172 1.29 -0.28 -11.11
CA VAL A 172 2.70 -0.44 -10.69
C VAL A 172 3.43 0.91 -10.70
N LEU A 173 3.29 1.70 -11.77
CA LEU A 173 3.90 3.02 -11.88
C LEU A 173 3.32 4.03 -10.88
N LEU A 174 2.00 4.11 -10.77
CA LEU A 174 1.30 5.05 -9.89
C LEU A 174 1.59 4.76 -8.41
N MET A 175 1.56 3.49 -8.01
CA MET A 175 1.87 3.08 -6.64
C MET A 175 3.34 3.35 -6.31
N SER A 176 4.27 3.09 -7.25
CA SER A 176 5.68 3.45 -7.10
C SER A 176 5.87 4.95 -6.88
N GLY A 177 5.19 5.78 -7.69
CA GLY A 177 5.19 7.24 -7.51
C GLY A 177 4.57 7.70 -6.20
N LEU A 178 3.49 7.03 -5.74
CA LEU A 178 2.83 7.32 -4.48
C LEU A 178 3.71 6.99 -3.27
N ILE A 179 4.53 5.92 -3.33
CA ILE A 179 5.53 5.62 -2.29
C ILE A 179 6.56 6.74 -2.17
N VAL A 180 7.06 7.25 -3.30
CA VAL A 180 8.00 8.39 -3.32
C VAL A 180 7.35 9.63 -2.72
N TYR A 181 6.14 9.95 -3.18
CA TYR A 181 5.37 11.11 -2.70
C TYR A 181 5.12 11.03 -1.20
N GLN A 182 4.54 9.94 -0.71
CA GLN A 182 4.16 9.78 0.69
C GLN A 182 5.38 9.77 1.60
N THR A 183 6.47 9.08 1.19
CA THR A 183 7.73 9.11 1.94
C THR A 183 8.30 10.52 1.99
N GLY A 184 8.25 11.25 0.87
CA GLY A 184 8.63 12.66 0.82
C GLY A 184 7.82 13.53 1.78
N GLU A 185 6.50 13.37 1.83
CA GLU A 185 5.63 14.14 2.74
C GLU A 185 5.93 13.84 4.21
N ILE A 186 6.20 12.59 4.59
CA ILE A 186 6.59 12.24 5.96
C ILE A 186 7.91 12.92 6.34
N VAL A 187 8.91 12.90 5.47
CA VAL A 187 10.27 13.42 5.73
C VAL A 187 10.32 14.96 5.75
N HIS A 188 9.40 15.62 5.03
CA HIS A 188 9.32 17.09 5.01
C HIS A 188 8.26 17.64 5.95
N GLY A 189 7.60 16.79 6.76
CA GLY A 189 6.58 17.19 7.72
C GLY A 189 5.24 17.61 7.10
N GLY A 190 4.97 17.22 5.85
CA GLY A 190 3.66 17.35 5.21
C GLY A 190 2.65 16.35 5.77
N GLU A 191 3.10 15.14 6.11
CA GLU A 191 2.32 14.17 6.88
C GLU A 191 2.84 14.10 8.32
N THR A 192 1.93 14.31 9.27
CA THR A 192 2.25 14.34 10.71
C THR A 192 1.66 13.17 11.47
N ASN A 193 0.71 12.46 10.88
CA ASN A 193 0.07 11.31 11.49
C ASN A 193 0.61 10.00 10.90
N TYR A 194 1.35 9.25 11.72
CA TYR A 194 1.93 7.96 11.31
C TYR A 194 0.87 6.89 10.98
N ILE A 195 -0.35 6.99 11.53
CA ILE A 195 -1.45 6.06 11.22
C ILE A 195 -1.95 6.30 9.80
N THR A 196 -2.22 7.55 9.43
CA THR A 196 -2.61 7.92 8.07
C THR A 196 -1.52 7.56 7.08
N ALA A 197 -0.26 7.89 7.39
CA ALA A 197 0.88 7.51 6.58
C ALA A 197 0.98 5.99 6.37
N THR A 198 0.76 5.21 7.44
CA THR A 198 0.82 3.75 7.38
C THR A 198 -0.27 3.18 6.50
N VAL A 199 -1.50 3.68 6.61
CA VAL A 199 -2.62 3.19 5.81
C VAL A 199 -2.41 3.51 4.33
N THR A 200 -1.97 4.73 4.01
CA THR A 200 -1.64 5.11 2.63
C THR A 200 -0.56 4.19 2.06
N LEU A 201 0.56 4.00 2.77
CA LEU A 201 1.63 3.13 2.31
C LEU A 201 1.19 1.66 2.22
N PHE A 202 0.40 1.16 3.17
CA PHE A 202 -0.12 -0.21 3.15
C PHE A 202 -1.02 -0.44 1.93
N VAL A 203 -1.99 0.44 1.68
CA VAL A 203 -2.87 0.36 0.51
C VAL A 203 -2.05 0.43 -0.78
N THR A 204 -1.02 1.26 -0.80
CA THR A 204 -0.12 1.40 -1.96
C THR A 204 0.63 0.11 -2.23
N ILE A 205 1.22 -0.51 -1.19
CA ILE A 205 1.93 -1.80 -1.28
C ILE A 205 0.97 -2.92 -1.68
N TYR A 206 -0.24 -2.95 -1.11
CA TYR A 206 -1.27 -3.94 -1.44
C TYR A 206 -1.63 -3.89 -2.93
N ASN A 207 -1.90 -2.70 -3.47
CA ASN A 207 -2.23 -2.54 -4.89
C ASN A 207 -1.03 -2.82 -5.81
N LEU A 208 0.17 -2.42 -5.40
CA LEU A 208 1.40 -2.75 -6.11
C LEU A 208 1.59 -4.27 -6.19
N PHE A 209 1.38 -4.99 -5.08
CA PHE A 209 1.46 -6.44 -5.02
C PHE A 209 0.46 -7.11 -5.95
N LEU A 210 -0.83 -6.76 -5.87
CA LEU A 210 -1.84 -7.35 -6.75
C LEU A 210 -1.56 -7.07 -8.23
N SER A 211 -1.08 -5.86 -8.55
CA SER A 211 -0.77 -5.49 -9.93
C SER A 211 0.43 -6.26 -10.47
N LEU A 212 1.48 -6.45 -9.66
CA LEU A 212 2.62 -7.29 -10.03
C LEU A 212 2.23 -8.76 -10.13
N LEU A 213 1.43 -9.26 -9.18
CA LEU A 213 0.92 -10.63 -9.20
C LEU A 213 0.13 -10.90 -10.50
N GLN A 214 -0.72 -9.96 -10.90
CA GLN A 214 -1.47 -10.06 -12.14
C GLN A 214 -0.57 -10.05 -13.38
N LEU A 215 0.39 -9.12 -13.46
CA LEU A 215 1.31 -9.05 -14.60
C LEU A 215 2.16 -10.31 -14.70
N LEU A 216 2.74 -10.76 -13.59
CA LEU A 216 3.57 -11.96 -13.55
C LEU A 216 2.74 -13.22 -13.83
N GLY A 217 1.51 -13.30 -13.35
CA GLY A 217 0.61 -14.41 -13.69
C GLY A 217 0.32 -14.50 -15.19
N VAL A 218 0.17 -13.37 -15.88
CA VAL A 218 -0.05 -13.39 -17.34
C VAL A 218 1.22 -13.70 -18.12
N PHE A 219 2.37 -13.17 -17.71
CA PHE A 219 3.63 -13.31 -18.46
C PHE A 219 4.44 -14.56 -18.12
N MET A 220 4.30 -15.09 -16.91
CA MET A 220 5.09 -16.21 -16.39
C MET A 220 4.22 -17.41 -15.99
N GLY A 221 2.89 -17.31 -16.05
CA GLY A 221 1.99 -18.41 -15.72
C GLY A 221 2.19 -19.61 -16.64
N GLU A 222 2.58 -20.75 -16.07
CA GLU A 222 2.64 -22.03 -16.76
C GLU A 222 1.36 -22.84 -16.48
N GLU A 223 0.71 -23.31 -17.55
CA GLU A 223 -0.47 -24.19 -17.49
C GLU A 223 -0.11 -25.61 -17.02
#